data_AF-A0A212KDT4-F1
#
_entry.id   AF-A0A212KDT4-F1
#
_cell.length_a   1.000
_cell.length_b   1.000
_cell.length_c   1.000
_cell.angle_alpha   90.00
_cell.angle_beta   90.00
_cell.angle_gamma   90.00
#
_symmetry.space_group_name_H-M   'P 1'
#
loop_
_entity.id
_entity.type
_entity.pdbx_description
1 polymer ?
#
loop_
_entity_poly.entity_id
_entity_poly.type
_entity_poly.pdbx_seq_one_letter_code
_entity_poly.pdbx_strand_id
1 'polypeptide(L)'
;MRLMHTTLPDFFKKLKAAAVKNGKHVGCTILGLENLKTGKMQSVRTGRLEHEITELSAMEGVESIEVAIVPRIPETMHNVVIRGFDKDGKPVHAICDTVAVIHPTIDVLLHDCPSVDDRRPPLGRH
;
A
#
# COMPACT_ATOMS: atom_id res chain seq x y z
N MET A 1 17.28 15.68 0.90
CA MET A 1 16.18 15.04 1.66
C MET A 1 15.52 13.99 0.78
N ARG A 2 15.71 12.70 1.08
CA ARG A 2 15.06 11.60 0.32
C ARG A 2 13.57 11.61 0.67
N LEU A 3 12.72 11.62 -0.35
CA LEU A 3 11.26 11.70 -0.28
C LEU A 3 10.68 10.95 0.94
N MET A 4 10.10 11.69 1.90
CA MET A 4 9.48 11.14 3.12
C MET A 4 8.26 10.24 2.81
N HIS A 5 7.75 10.36 1.58
CA HIS A 5 6.57 9.64 1.11
C HIS A 5 6.79 9.01 -0.26
N THR A 6 6.21 7.84 -0.46
CA THR A 6 6.11 7.14 -1.74
C THR A 6 4.69 7.31 -2.28
N THR A 7 4.55 7.69 -3.54
CA THR A 7 3.22 7.85 -4.16
C THR A 7 2.56 6.50 -4.39
N LEU A 8 1.22 6.44 -4.46
CA LEU A 8 0.48 5.21 -4.70
C LEU A 8 0.95 4.44 -5.97
N PRO A 9 1.19 5.09 -7.13
CA PRO A 9 1.77 4.40 -8.28
C PRO A 9 3.18 3.84 -8.02
N ASP A 10 4.04 4.61 -7.34
CA ASP A 10 5.40 4.17 -7.02
C ASP A 10 5.39 3.04 -5.97
N PHE A 11 4.42 3.06 -5.06
CA PHE A 11 4.20 2.03 -4.07
C PHE A 11 3.90 0.69 -4.77
N PHE A 12 2.94 0.66 -5.69
CA PHE A 12 2.65 -0.55 -6.47
C PHE A 12 3.87 -1.05 -7.26
N LYS A 13 4.63 -0.14 -7.90
CA LYS A 13 5.84 -0.49 -8.65
C LYS A 13 6.91 -1.10 -7.75
N LYS A 14 7.17 -0.50 -6.60
CA LYS A 14 8.19 -0.97 -5.64
C LYS A 14 7.86 -2.35 -5.07
N LEU A 15 6.62 -2.58 -4.64
CA LEU A 15 6.21 -3.88 -4.12
C LEU A 15 6.30 -4.99 -5.18
N LYS A 16 5.88 -4.71 -6.42
CA LYS A 16 6.02 -5.67 -7.53
C LYS A 16 7.49 -5.91 -7.90
N ALA A 17 8.33 -4.87 -7.87
CA ALA A 17 9.76 -4.99 -8.10
C ALA A 17 10.46 -5.82 -7.02
N ALA A 18 10.03 -5.71 -5.76
CA ALA A 18 10.56 -6.51 -4.66
C ALA A 18 10.31 -8.02 -4.85
N ALA A 19 9.15 -8.40 -5.40
CA ALA A 19 8.79 -9.80 -5.64
C ALA A 19 9.64 -10.50 -6.72
N VAL A 20 10.29 -9.73 -7.61
CA VAL A 20 11.14 -10.25 -8.68
C VAL A 20 12.64 -10.06 -8.41
N LYS A 21 13.00 -9.44 -7.28
CA LYS A 21 14.37 -8.98 -6.99
C LYS A 21 15.38 -10.12 -6.85
N ASN A 22 14.93 -11.31 -6.46
CA ASN A 22 15.79 -12.48 -6.25
C ASN A 22 15.93 -13.37 -7.52
N GLY A 23 15.53 -12.88 -8.69
CA GLY A 23 15.65 -13.62 -9.96
C GLY A 23 14.57 -14.69 -10.18
N LYS A 24 13.78 -15.04 -9.14
CA LYS A 24 12.57 -15.84 -9.27
C LYS A 24 11.39 -14.90 -9.57
N HIS A 25 10.68 -15.14 -10.69
CA HIS A 25 9.53 -14.30 -11.05
C HIS A 25 8.29 -14.75 -10.26
N VAL A 26 8.18 -14.32 -9.00
CA VAL A 26 7.02 -14.61 -8.15
C VAL A 26 5.91 -13.60 -8.47
N GLY A 27 4.71 -14.09 -8.83
CA GLY A 27 3.57 -13.22 -9.10
C GLY A 27 3.18 -12.42 -7.85
N CYS A 28 2.97 -11.11 -7.97
CA CYS A 28 2.63 -10.22 -6.84
C CYS A 28 1.32 -9.46 -7.11
N THR A 29 0.29 -9.81 -6.35
CA THR A 29 -1.04 -9.19 -6.41
C THR A 29 -1.25 -8.30 -5.20
N ILE A 30 -1.74 -7.08 -5.41
CA ILE A 30 -1.96 -6.09 -4.34
C ILE A 30 -3.44 -5.79 -4.29
N LEU A 31 -4.05 -5.95 -3.11
CA LEU A 31 -5.49 -5.84 -2.87
C LEU A 31 -5.80 -4.80 -1.78
N GLY A 32 -7.00 -4.23 -1.80
CA GLY A 32 -7.54 -3.33 -0.78
C GLY A 32 -7.25 -1.84 -1.00
N LEU A 33 -6.63 -1.48 -2.12
CA LEU A 33 -6.38 -0.08 -2.54
C LEU A 33 -7.07 0.28 -3.87
N GLU A 34 -7.94 -0.58 -4.39
CA GLU A 34 -8.55 -0.47 -5.72
C GLU A 34 -9.38 0.82 -5.87
N ASN A 35 -10.00 1.27 -4.78
CA ASN A 35 -10.85 2.45 -4.76
C ASN A 35 -10.07 3.78 -4.56
N LEU A 36 -8.76 3.72 -4.33
CA LEU A 36 -7.95 4.93 -4.13
C LEU A 36 -7.42 5.46 -5.47
N LYS A 37 -7.87 6.65 -5.85
CA LYS A 37 -7.36 7.35 -7.05
C LYS A 37 -5.94 7.90 -6.83
N THR A 38 -5.67 8.42 -5.64
CA THR A 38 -4.37 9.00 -5.26
C THR A 38 -4.08 8.68 -3.79
N GLY A 39 -2.80 8.58 -3.45
CA GLY A 39 -2.36 8.29 -2.09
C GLY A 39 -0.86 8.40 -1.95
N LYS A 40 -0.41 8.53 -0.71
CA LYS A 40 1.00 8.53 -0.32
C LYS A 40 1.19 7.64 0.90
N MET A 41 2.25 6.84 0.86
CA MET A 41 2.67 5.95 1.93
C MET A 41 3.96 6.50 2.51
N GLN A 42 4.23 6.25 3.79
CA GLN A 42 5.53 6.59 4.38
C GLN A 42 6.63 5.78 3.68
N SER A 43 7.66 6.45 3.17
CA SER A 43 8.73 5.76 2.41
C SER A 43 9.46 4.72 3.25
N VAL A 44 9.64 4.97 4.56
CA VAL A 44 10.26 4.01 5.48
C VAL A 44 9.45 2.72 5.62
N ARG A 45 8.12 2.82 5.64
CA ARG A 45 7.22 1.66 5.70
C ARG A 45 7.17 0.93 4.36
N THR A 46 7.17 1.69 3.27
CA THR A 46 7.26 1.09 1.92
C THR A 46 8.54 0.27 1.79
N GLY A 47 9.69 0.82 2.20
CA GLY A 47 10.96 0.10 2.15
C GLY A 47 11.01 -1.15 3.04
N ARG A 48 10.28 -1.15 4.16
CA ARG A 48 10.12 -2.35 5.00
C ARG A 48 9.30 -3.43 4.29
N LEU A 49 8.16 -3.07 3.70
CA LEU A 49 7.35 -4.02 2.93
C LEU A 49 8.12 -4.57 1.73
N GLU A 50 8.94 -3.75 1.06
CA GLU A 50 9.85 -4.23 0.01
C GLU A 50 10.80 -5.32 0.53
N HIS A 51 11.35 -5.15 1.74
CA HIS A 51 12.23 -6.13 2.34
C HIS A 51 11.49 -7.44 2.66
N GLU A 52 10.32 -7.36 3.30
CA GLU A 52 9.49 -8.51 3.67
C GLU A 52 9.04 -9.32 2.44
N ILE A 53 8.63 -8.63 1.35
CA ILE A 53 8.31 -9.29 0.07
C ILE A 53 9.55 -9.94 -0.55
N THR A 54 10.71 -9.29 -0.43
CA THR A 54 11.97 -9.87 -0.93
C THR A 54 12.32 -11.14 -0.15
N GLU A 55 12.17 -11.15 1.17
CA GLU A 55 12.41 -12.33 2.00
C GLU A 55 11.44 -13.46 1.66
N LEU A 56 10.15 -13.15 1.54
CA LEU A 56 9.11 -14.12 1.21
C LEU A 56 9.29 -14.72 -0.19
N SER A 57 9.69 -13.91 -1.17
CA SER A 57 9.95 -14.39 -2.54
C SER A 57 11.18 -15.29 -2.65
N ALA A 58 12.10 -15.24 -1.68
CA ALA A 58 13.25 -16.13 -1.60
C ALA A 58 12.93 -17.49 -0.94
N MET A 59 11.77 -17.65 -0.30
CA MET A 59 11.40 -18.90 0.36
C MET A 59 11.13 -20.02 -0.64
N GLU A 60 11.68 -21.20 -0.36
CA GLU A 60 11.36 -22.41 -1.12
C GLU A 60 9.87 -22.75 -0.97
N GLY A 61 9.25 -23.15 -2.08
CA GLY A 61 7.83 -23.47 -2.12
C GLY A 61 6.88 -22.28 -2.27
N VAL A 62 7.37 -21.03 -2.29
CA VAL A 62 6.55 -19.86 -2.64
C VAL A 62 6.59 -19.62 -4.15
N GLU A 63 5.41 -19.62 -4.77
CA GLU A 63 5.19 -19.40 -6.21
C GLU A 63 4.41 -18.12 -6.50
N SER A 64 3.60 -17.64 -5.56
CA SER A 64 2.94 -16.34 -5.65
C SER A 64 2.80 -15.64 -4.30
N ILE A 65 2.70 -14.32 -4.34
CA ILE A 65 2.55 -13.44 -3.19
C ILE A 65 1.30 -12.58 -3.36
N GLU A 66 0.52 -12.46 -2.30
CA GLU A 66 -0.55 -11.50 -2.17
C GLU A 66 -0.24 -10.49 -1.06
N VAL A 67 -0.41 -9.21 -1.36
CA VAL A 67 -0.32 -8.11 -0.38
C VAL A 67 -1.72 -7.54 -0.20
N ALA A 68 -2.41 -7.96 0.85
CA ALA A 68 -3.75 -7.47 1.17
C ALA A 68 -3.67 -6.32 2.18
N ILE A 69 -4.23 -5.16 1.82
CA ILE A 69 -4.25 -3.97 2.67
C ILE A 69 -5.66 -3.81 3.23
N VAL A 70 -5.81 -4.03 4.52
CA VAL A 70 -7.11 -4.08 5.22
C VAL A 70 -7.19 -2.94 6.24
N PRO A 71 -8.30 -2.18 6.32
CA PRO A 71 -8.44 -1.14 7.34
C PRO A 71 -8.26 -1.73 8.75
N ARG A 72 -7.35 -1.17 9.55
CA ARG A 72 -7.19 -1.54 10.98
C ARG A 72 -7.99 -0.58 11.87
N ILE A 73 -7.93 0.71 11.55
CA ILE A 73 -8.70 1.81 12.14
C ILE A 73 -9.04 2.77 10.97
N PRO A 74 -10.31 3.19 10.78
CA PRO A 74 -10.79 3.74 9.51
C PRO A 74 -10.11 5.04 9.02
N GLU A 75 -9.24 5.69 9.80
CA GLU A 75 -8.77 7.04 9.47
C GLU A 75 -7.26 7.19 9.20
N THR A 76 -6.38 6.27 9.63
CA THR A 76 -4.91 6.50 9.47
C THR A 76 -4.02 5.26 9.34
N MET A 77 -4.46 4.06 9.76
CA MET A 77 -3.62 2.85 9.73
C MET A 77 -4.33 1.66 9.11
N HIS A 78 -3.64 0.99 8.20
CA HIS A 78 -4.08 -0.24 7.56
C HIS A 78 -3.19 -1.40 8.03
N ASN A 79 -3.79 -2.56 8.23
CA ASN A 79 -3.07 -3.82 8.30
C ASN A 79 -2.61 -4.17 6.88
N VAL A 80 -1.39 -4.68 6.77
CA VAL A 80 -0.88 -5.29 5.57
C VAL A 80 -0.68 -6.77 5.89
N VAL A 81 -1.37 -7.64 5.16
CA VAL A 81 -1.21 -9.08 5.25
C VAL A 81 -0.54 -9.54 3.98
N ILE A 82 0.72 -9.98 4.09
CA ILE A 82 1.51 -10.51 2.98
C ILE A 82 1.46 -12.02 3.06
N ARG A 83 0.87 -12.69 2.07
CA ARG A 83 0.71 -14.15 2.05
C ARG A 83 1.52 -14.75 0.91
N GLY A 84 2.29 -15.79 1.21
CA GLY A 84 2.95 -16.63 0.22
C GLY A 84 2.14 -17.88 -0.04
N PHE A 85 2.00 -18.24 -1.31
CA PHE A 85 1.25 -19.43 -1.75
C PHE A 85 2.15 -20.39 -2.52
N ASP A 86 1.88 -21.68 -2.37
CA ASP A 86 2.52 -22.73 -3.16
C ASP A 86 1.93 -22.87 -4.57
N LYS A 87 2.47 -23.82 -5.33
CA LYS A 87 2.04 -24.16 -6.70
C LYS A 87 0.56 -24.57 -6.80
N ASP A 88 -0.04 -25.06 -5.71
CA ASP A 88 -1.41 -25.53 -5.65
C ASP A 88 -2.36 -24.42 -5.12
N GLY A 89 -1.83 -23.21 -4.90
CA GLY A 89 -2.58 -22.06 -4.40
C GLY A 89 -2.88 -22.12 -2.91
N LYS A 90 -2.19 -22.98 -2.14
CA LYS A 90 -2.37 -23.10 -0.70
C LYS A 90 -1.45 -22.11 0.02
N PRO A 91 -1.93 -21.38 1.05
CA PRO A 91 -1.08 -20.49 1.82
C PRO A 91 -0.04 -21.28 2.62
N VAL A 92 1.23 -20.90 2.48
CA VAL A 92 2.37 -21.53 3.17
C VAL A 92 3.00 -20.63 4.23
N HIS A 93 2.88 -19.31 4.09
CA HIS A 93 3.41 -18.34 5.05
C HIS A 93 2.63 -17.03 5.01
N ALA A 94 2.58 -16.31 6.13
CA ALA A 94 1.97 -14.99 6.23
C ALA A 94 2.79 -14.06 7.12
N ILE A 95 3.00 -12.82 6.67
CA ILE A 95 3.60 -11.71 7.42
C ILE A 95 2.51 -10.65 7.63
N CYS A 96 2.36 -10.17 8.86
CA CYS A 96 1.43 -9.11 9.21
C CYS A 96 2.20 -7.85 9.63
N ASP A 97 2.03 -6.75 8.89
CA ASP A 97 2.56 -5.43 9.25
C ASP A 97 1.46 -4.37 9.14
N THR A 98 1.83 -3.09 9.26
CA THR A 98 0.94 -1.95 9.22
C THR A 98 1.52 -0.84 8.34
N VAL A 99 0.65 -0.18 7.60
CA VAL A 99 1.01 0.98 6.77
C VAL A 99 0.02 2.12 6.98
N ALA A 100 0.54 3.34 7.04
CA ALA A 100 -0.28 4.54 6.97
C ALA A 100 -0.50 4.93 5.51
N VAL A 101 -1.76 5.07 5.12
CA VAL A 101 -2.14 5.54 3.79
C VAL A 101 -2.66 6.97 3.95
N ILE A 102 -1.92 7.93 3.40
CA ILE A 102 -2.30 9.34 3.39
C ILE A 102 -2.89 9.59 2.01
N HIS A 103 -4.21 9.56 1.91
CA HIS A 103 -4.90 10.06 0.73
C HIS A 103 -5.45 11.46 1.04
N PRO A 104 -5.51 12.37 0.05
CA PRO A 104 -6.28 13.59 0.25
C PRO A 104 -7.72 13.19 0.59
N THR A 105 -8.32 13.84 1.60
CA THR A 105 -9.77 13.92 1.69
C THR A 105 -10.27 14.52 0.37
N ILE A 106 -11.36 13.99 -0.19
CA ILE A 106 -12.06 14.71 -1.26
C ILE A 106 -12.62 15.95 -0.57
N ASP A 107 -11.82 17.03 -0.52
CA ASP A 107 -12.14 18.11 0.40
C ASP A 107 -13.43 18.80 -0.01
N VAL A 108 -13.78 18.87 -1.30
CA VAL A 108 -15.12 19.32 -1.70
C VAL A 108 -15.51 18.85 -3.10
N LEU A 109 -16.76 18.40 -3.24
CA LEU A 109 -17.45 18.18 -4.51
C LEU A 109 -18.27 19.43 -4.88
N LEU A 110 -17.60 20.56 -5.12
CA LEU A 110 -18.30 21.81 -5.48
C LEU A 110 -18.71 21.84 -6.94
N HIS A 111 -18.06 21.03 -7.79
CA HIS A 111 -18.30 20.99 -9.23
C HIS A 111 -18.30 22.42 -9.81
N ASP A 112 -19.38 22.79 -10.49
CA ASP A 112 -19.62 24.07 -11.15
C ASP A 112 -20.43 25.05 -10.28
N CYS A 113 -20.44 24.87 -8.95
CA CYS A 113 -21.13 25.76 -8.03
C CYS A 113 -20.55 27.20 -8.11
N PRO A 114 -21.35 28.20 -8.51
CA PRO A 114 -20.85 29.54 -8.78
C PRO A 114 -20.59 30.37 -7.52
N SER A 115 -21.03 29.90 -6.35
CA SER A 115 -20.85 30.58 -5.06
C SER A 115 -20.66 29.57 -3.94
N VAL A 116 -19.59 29.72 -3.17
CA VAL A 116 -19.19 28.78 -2.13
C VAL A 116 -18.85 29.55 -0.85
N ASP A 117 -19.53 29.21 0.24
CA ASP A 117 -19.22 29.69 1.60
C ASP A 117 -18.48 28.57 2.36
N ASP A 118 -17.15 28.58 2.31
CA ASP A 118 -16.31 27.59 2.98
C ASP A 118 -15.92 28.07 4.39
N ARG A 119 -16.51 27.44 5.41
CA ARG A 119 -16.33 27.78 6.82
C ARG A 119 -15.31 26.90 7.54
N ARG A 120 -14.63 26.02 6.84
CA ARG A 120 -13.63 25.14 7.46
C ARG A 120 -12.39 25.96 7.81
N PRO A 121 -11.75 25.71 8.97
CA PRO A 121 -10.48 26.35 9.28
C PRO A 121 -9.38 25.89 8.30
N PRO A 122 -8.37 26.75 8.02
CA PRO A 122 -7.25 26.36 7.16
C PRO A 122 -6.55 25.09 7.66
N LEU A 123 -6.06 24.27 6.73
CA LEU A 123 -5.31 23.06 7.06
C LEU A 123 -4.17 23.37 8.04
N GLY A 124 -4.10 22.60 9.14
CA GLY A 124 -3.10 22.78 10.19
C GLY A 124 -3.42 23.88 11.22
N ARG A 125 -4.64 24.43 11.19
CA ARG A 125 -5.15 25.39 12.20
C ARG A 125 -6.42 24.88 12.87
N HIS A 126 -6.35 23.67 13.43
CA HIS A 126 -7.36 23.11 14.33
C HIS A 126 -6.93 23.28 15.79
#